data_AF-A0A2H0BF29-F1
#
_entry.id   AF-A0A2H0BF29-F1
#
_cell.length_a   1.000
_cell.length_b   1.000
_cell.length_c   1.000
_cell.angle_alpha   90.00
_cell.angle_beta   90.00
_cell.angle_gamma   90.00
#
_symmetry.space_group_name_H-M   'P 1'
#
loop_
_entity.id
_entity.type
_entity.pdbx_description
1 polymer ?
#
loop_
_entity_poly.entity_id
_entity_poly.type
_entity_poly.pdbx_seq_one_letter_code
_entity_poly.pdbx_strand_id
1 'polypeptide(L)'
;MKNKIRIITVNTDLLVGATYNPRSWSDESIKDLTESITKYGIVDPIIVNGAKNRKNIVIGGHFRLHVAKLLGFLEVPVVYIDLPDVEKEKELNLRLNKNTGSWDYELLRDFDIELLMDI
;
A
#
# COMPACT_ATOMS: atom_id res chain seq x y z
N MET A 1 10.92 -7.11 -19.55
CA MET A 1 10.19 -8.33 -19.13
C MET A 1 8.73 -7.96 -18.93
N LYS A 2 7.78 -8.56 -19.67
CA LYS A 2 6.35 -8.37 -19.42
C LYS A 2 5.90 -9.40 -18.38
N ASN A 3 6.09 -9.08 -17.09
CA ASN A 3 5.51 -9.91 -16.04
C ASN A 3 4.01 -9.61 -15.96
N LYS A 4 3.19 -10.65 -16.10
CA LYS A 4 1.75 -10.55 -15.92
C LYS A 4 1.46 -10.43 -14.42
N ILE A 5 1.11 -9.23 -13.98
CA ILE A 5 0.66 -8.98 -12.60
C ILE A 5 -0.72 -9.63 -12.42
N ARG A 6 -0.90 -10.31 -11.28
CA ARG A 6 -2.18 -10.88 -10.85
C ARG A 6 -2.46 -10.45 -9.43
N ILE A 7 -3.70 -10.06 -9.18
CA ILE A 7 -4.20 -9.73 -7.84
C ILE A 7 -4.85 -10.99 -7.28
N ILE A 8 -4.48 -11.38 -6.07
CA ILE A 8 -5.11 -12.45 -5.32
C ILE A 8 -5.41 -12.00 -3.89
N THR A 9 -6.42 -12.59 -3.28
CA THR A 9 -6.79 -12.33 -1.90
C THR A 9 -5.91 -13.17 -0.97
N VAL A 10 -5.37 -12.56 0.09
CA VAL A 10 -4.45 -13.22 1.04
C VAL A 10 -4.84 -12.84 2.47
N ASN A 11 -4.80 -13.83 3.36
CA ASN A 11 -5.02 -13.62 4.79
C ASN A 11 -3.99 -12.65 5.39
N THR A 12 -4.46 -11.68 6.16
CA THR A 12 -3.63 -10.59 6.72
C THR A 12 -2.56 -11.06 7.71
N ASP A 13 -2.78 -12.19 8.38
CA ASP A 13 -1.85 -12.73 9.38
C ASP A 13 -0.65 -13.42 8.74
N LEU A 14 -0.77 -13.79 7.46
CA LEU A 14 0.34 -14.33 6.69
C LEU A 14 1.34 -13.26 6.26
N LEU A 15 0.92 -11.98 6.23
CA LEU A 15 1.71 -10.87 5.72
C LEU A 15 2.60 -10.24 6.80
N VAL A 16 3.89 -10.14 6.49
CA VAL A 16 4.92 -9.64 7.41
C VAL A 16 5.44 -8.29 6.93
N GLY A 17 5.30 -7.25 7.76
CA GLY A 17 5.86 -5.94 7.47
C GLY A 17 7.38 -5.99 7.38
N ALA A 18 7.96 -5.43 6.32
CA ALA A 18 9.41 -5.27 6.22
C ALA A 18 9.95 -4.40 7.37
N THR A 19 10.90 -4.93 8.15
CA THR A 19 11.51 -4.25 9.32
C THR A 19 12.35 -3.03 8.95
N TYR A 20 12.73 -2.89 7.68
CA TYR A 20 13.53 -1.79 7.17
C TYR A 20 12.69 -0.68 6.52
N ASN A 21 11.35 -0.82 6.45
CA ASN A 21 10.50 0.20 5.84
C ASN A 21 10.56 1.48 6.69
N PRO A 22 11.07 2.61 6.15
CA PRO A 22 11.35 3.80 6.96
C PRO A 22 10.12 4.69 7.17
N ARG A 23 8.99 4.38 6.53
CA ARG A 23 7.79 5.22 6.55
C ARG A 23 7.05 5.11 7.89
N SER A 24 6.75 6.26 8.48
CA SER A 24 5.83 6.43 9.60
C SER A 24 4.57 7.18 9.15
N TRP A 25 3.55 7.19 10.00
CA TRP A 25 2.24 7.81 9.75
C TRP A 25 1.80 8.58 11.00
N SER A 26 1.13 9.73 10.82
CA SER A 26 0.47 10.47 11.90
C SER A 26 -0.92 9.90 12.19
N ASP A 27 -1.47 10.19 13.37
CA ASP A 27 -2.84 9.78 13.73
C ASP A 27 -3.89 10.34 12.77
N GLU A 28 -3.70 11.58 12.30
CA GLU A 28 -4.53 12.21 11.27
C GLU A 28 -4.51 11.39 9.96
N SER A 29 -3.31 11.08 9.45
CA SER A 29 -3.22 10.27 8.23
C SER A 29 -3.86 8.89 8.39
N ILE A 30 -3.77 8.29 9.58
CA ILE A 30 -4.41 7.00 9.88
C ILE A 30 -5.93 7.14 9.79
N LYS A 31 -6.49 8.22 10.37
CA LYS A 31 -7.92 8.52 10.28
C LYS A 31 -8.36 8.68 8.83
N ASP A 32 -7.66 9.48 8.03
CA ASP A 32 -8.03 9.75 6.63
C ASP A 32 -8.01 8.47 5.78
N LEU A 33 -6.96 7.64 5.93
CA LEU A 33 -6.89 6.37 5.22
C LEU A 33 -7.95 5.37 5.72
N THR A 34 -8.28 5.40 7.01
CA THR A 34 -9.36 4.56 7.58
C THR A 34 -10.71 4.93 6.99
N GLU A 35 -11.02 6.22 6.86
CA GLU A 35 -12.25 6.70 6.23
C GLU A 35 -12.31 6.29 4.75
N SER A 36 -11.21 6.45 4.02
CA SER A 36 -11.11 6.05 2.61
C SER A 36 -11.32 4.54 2.42
N ILE A 37 -10.64 3.70 3.21
CA ILE A 37 -10.79 2.24 3.15
C ILE A 37 -12.18 1.79 3.61
N THR A 38 -12.78 2.46 4.60
CA THR A 38 -14.14 2.15 5.04
C THR A 38 -15.16 2.43 3.92
N LYS A 39 -14.97 3.53 3.17
CA LYS A 39 -15.89 3.94 2.10
C LYS A 39 -15.74 3.12 0.82
N TYR A 40 -14.51 2.77 0.43
CA TYR A 40 -14.22 2.20 -0.89
C TYR A 40 -13.60 0.80 -0.85
N GLY A 41 -13.22 0.31 0.33
CA GLY A 41 -12.39 -0.88 0.48
C GLY A 41 -10.94 -0.65 0.04
N ILE A 42 -10.17 -1.73 0.00
CA ILE A 42 -8.78 -1.70 -0.48
C ILE A 42 -8.79 -1.88 -2.00
N VAL A 43 -8.80 -0.76 -2.72
CA VAL A 43 -8.82 -0.76 -4.19
C VAL A 43 -7.43 -0.83 -4.82
N ASP A 44 -6.41 -0.38 -4.10
CA ASP A 44 -5.01 -0.52 -4.48
C ASP A 44 -4.41 -1.73 -3.72
N PRO A 45 -3.94 -2.79 -4.39
CA PRO A 45 -3.41 -3.99 -3.75
C PRO A 45 -2.06 -3.79 -3.06
N ILE A 46 -1.79 -4.59 -2.03
CA ILE A 46 -0.51 -4.61 -1.32
C ILE A 46 0.52 -5.35 -2.18
N ILE A 47 1.73 -4.80 -2.28
CA ILE A 47 2.83 -5.43 -3.02
C ILE A 47 3.65 -6.27 -2.06
N VAL A 48 3.75 -7.57 -2.34
CA VAL A 48 4.32 -8.56 -1.43
C VAL A 48 5.36 -9.41 -2.15
N ASN A 49 6.44 -9.76 -1.46
CA ASN A 49 7.45 -10.66 -2.02
C ASN A 49 6.96 -12.11 -2.01
N GLY A 50 7.05 -12.75 -3.17
CA GLY A 50 6.71 -14.15 -3.40
C GLY A 50 7.92 -15.10 -3.44
N ALA A 51 9.15 -14.56 -3.39
CA ALA A 51 10.35 -15.37 -3.46
C ALA A 51 10.44 -16.33 -2.27
N LYS A 52 10.91 -17.56 -2.52
CA LYS A 52 10.90 -18.66 -1.54
C LYS A 52 11.52 -18.28 -0.20
N ASN A 53 12.60 -17.51 -0.20
CA ASN A 53 13.33 -17.03 0.99
C ASN A 53 12.82 -15.70 1.56
N ARG A 54 11.83 -15.06 0.91
CA ARG A 54 11.27 -13.75 1.27
C ARG A 54 9.74 -13.76 1.33
N LYS A 55 9.13 -14.94 1.33
CA LYS A 55 7.70 -15.11 1.14
C LYS A 55 6.89 -14.29 2.14
N ASN A 56 5.86 -13.61 1.62
CA ASN A 56 4.90 -12.79 2.36
C ASN A 56 5.46 -11.51 3.00
N ILE A 57 6.66 -11.10 2.64
CA ILE A 57 7.21 -9.83 3.12
C ILE A 57 6.61 -8.68 2.33
N VAL A 58 5.96 -7.75 3.02
CA VAL A 58 5.34 -6.57 2.42
C VAL A 58 6.44 -5.65 1.92
N ILE A 59 6.41 -5.36 0.63
CA ILE A 59 7.33 -4.42 -0.04
C ILE A 59 6.69 -3.04 -0.14
N GLY A 60 5.38 -2.96 -0.42
CA GLY A 60 4.64 -1.72 -0.47
C GLY A 60 3.19 -1.91 -0.04
N GLY A 61 2.58 -0.87 0.50
CA GLY A 61 1.23 -0.94 1.06
C GLY A 61 1.18 -1.26 2.57
N HIS A 62 2.28 -1.08 3.32
CA HIS A 62 2.31 -1.26 4.78
C HIS A 62 1.23 -0.46 5.50
N PHE A 63 0.96 0.77 5.05
CA PHE A 63 -0.06 1.62 5.64
C PHE A 63 -1.47 1.05 5.45
N ARG A 64 -1.77 0.60 4.22
CA ARG A 64 -3.02 -0.09 3.90
C ARG A 64 -3.17 -1.38 4.72
N LEU A 65 -2.11 -2.17 4.87
CA LEU A 65 -2.16 -3.37 5.71
C LEU A 65 -2.43 -3.04 7.17
N HIS A 66 -1.80 -2.00 7.70
CA HIS A 66 -2.01 -1.55 9.07
C HIS A 66 -3.47 -1.15 9.31
N VAL A 67 -4.03 -0.28 8.47
CA VAL A 67 -5.43 0.16 8.55
C VAL A 67 -6.40 -1.00 8.33
N ALA A 68 -6.11 -1.90 7.38
CA ALA A 68 -6.92 -3.10 7.16
C ALA A 68 -7.02 -3.96 8.43
N LYS A 69 -5.90 -4.17 9.13
CA LYS A 69 -5.87 -4.89 10.40
C LYS A 69 -6.62 -4.15 11.50
N LEU A 70 -6.51 -2.82 11.59
CA LEU A 70 -7.29 -2.01 12.53
C LEU A 70 -8.81 -2.15 12.30
N LEU A 71 -9.22 -2.22 11.04
CA LEU A 71 -10.62 -2.41 10.63
C LEU A 71 -11.09 -3.88 10.73
N GLY A 72 -10.23 -4.82 11.12
CA GLY A 72 -10.59 -6.23 11.28
C GLY A 72 -10.72 -7.02 9.97
N PHE A 73 -10.10 -6.55 8.87
CA PHE A 73 -10.08 -7.29 7.62
C PHE A 73 -9.28 -8.59 7.80
N LEU A 74 -9.89 -9.72 7.47
CA LEU A 74 -9.22 -11.03 7.51
C LEU A 74 -8.37 -11.30 6.28
N GLU A 75 -8.74 -10.70 5.15
CA GLU A 75 -8.02 -10.84 3.88
C GLU A 75 -7.93 -9.52 3.13
N VAL A 76 -6.88 -9.40 2.32
CA VAL A 76 -6.56 -8.19 1.55
C VAL A 76 -6.07 -8.54 0.14
N PRO A 77 -6.30 -7.66 -0.86
CA PRO A 77 -5.80 -7.88 -2.21
C PRO A 77 -4.29 -7.68 -2.26
N VAL A 78 -3.59 -8.64 -2.86
CA VAL A 78 -2.13 -8.71 -2.93
C VAL A 78 -1.67 -8.95 -4.36
N VAL A 79 -0.60 -8.27 -4.74
CA VAL A 79 0.24 -8.61 -5.89
C VAL A 79 1.54 -9.21 -5.38
N TYR A 80 1.80 -10.46 -5.77
CA TYR A 80 3.10 -11.09 -5.53
C TYR A 80 4.10 -10.78 -6.63
N ILE A 81 5.31 -10.42 -6.23
CA ILE A 81 6.47 -10.29 -7.12
C ILE A 81 7.62 -11.16 -6.59
N ASP A 82 8.39 -11.75 -7.49
CA ASP A 82 9.51 -12.62 -7.13
C ASP A 82 10.82 -11.82 -7.07
N LEU A 83 11.25 -11.43 -5.86
CA LEU A 83 12.50 -10.71 -5.63
C LEU A 83 13.36 -11.45 -4.58
N PRO A 84 14.14 -12.47 -4.98
CA PRO A 84 15.00 -13.20 -4.04
C PRO A 84 16.15 -12.35 -3.48
N ASP A 85 16.52 -11.29 -4.21
CA ASP A 85 17.55 -10.31 -3.83
C ASP A 85 16.96 -9.24 -2.89
N VAL A 86 17.44 -9.23 -1.64
CA VAL A 86 16.97 -8.32 -0.59
C VAL A 86 17.27 -6.85 -0.90
N GLU A 87 18.37 -6.55 -1.61
CA GLU A 87 18.70 -5.16 -1.91
C GLU A 87 17.74 -4.58 -2.96
N LYS A 88 17.29 -5.40 -3.92
CA LYS A 88 16.22 -5.00 -4.85
C LYS A 88 14.86 -4.87 -4.17
N GLU A 89 14.57 -5.72 -3.19
CA GLU A 89 13.36 -5.63 -2.36
C GLU A 89 13.33 -4.29 -1.59
N LYS A 90 14.44 -3.94 -0.93
CA LYS A 90 14.61 -2.65 -0.23
C LYS A 90 14.54 -1.46 -1.17
N GLU A 91 15.22 -1.52 -2.31
CA GLU A 91 15.17 -0.46 -3.31
C GLU A 91 13.72 -0.22 -3.77
N LEU A 92 12.98 -1.28 -4.07
CA LEU A 92 11.59 -1.17 -4.48
C LEU A 92 10.70 -0.61 -3.35
N ASN A 93 10.90 -1.03 -2.11
CA ASN A 93 10.21 -0.45 -0.95
C ASN A 93 10.43 1.08 -0.87
N LEU A 94 11.67 1.55 -1.03
CA LEU A 94 11.99 2.98 -1.05
C LEU A 94 11.33 3.69 -2.24
N ARG A 95 11.36 3.10 -3.44
CA ARG A 95 10.72 3.67 -4.63
C ARG A 95 9.21 3.82 -4.47
N LEU A 96 8.54 2.80 -3.91
CA LEU A 96 7.09 2.85 -3.66
C LEU A 96 6.71 3.87 -2.59
N ASN A 97 7.62 4.20 -1.68
CA ASN A 97 7.43 5.29 -0.72
C ASN A 97 7.68 6.68 -1.33
N LYS A 98 8.70 6.82 -2.18
CA LYS A 98 9.18 8.12 -2.70
C LYS A 98 8.46 8.60 -3.96
N ASN A 99 8.10 7.68 -4.86
CA ASN A 99 7.64 8.04 -6.20
C ASN A 99 6.15 8.40 -6.22
N THR A 100 5.80 9.49 -5.55
CA THR A 100 4.47 10.09 -5.58
C THR A 100 4.45 11.24 -6.59
N GLY A 101 3.28 11.48 -7.20
CA GLY A 101 3.05 12.65 -8.04
C GLY A 101 2.79 13.93 -7.23
N SER A 102 2.55 15.01 -7.96
CA SER A 102 2.05 16.28 -7.41
C SER A 102 0.74 16.64 -8.12
N TRP A 103 -0.07 17.49 -7.49
CA TRP A 103 -1.28 18.02 -8.10
C TRP A 103 -0.96 19.02 -9.22
N ASP A 104 -1.76 18.99 -10.28
CA ASP A 104 -1.91 20.11 -11.19
C ASP A 104 -2.98 21.03 -10.60
N TYR A 105 -2.58 22.21 -10.14
CA TYR A 105 -3.48 23.11 -9.43
C TYR A 105 -4.52 23.78 -10.33
N GLU A 106 -4.28 23.88 -11.64
CA GLU A 106 -5.30 24.40 -12.56
C GLU A 106 -6.45 23.41 -12.69
N LEU A 107 -6.14 22.11 -12.81
CA LEU A 107 -7.18 21.07 -12.80
C LEU A 107 -7.83 20.92 -11.42
N LEU A 108 -7.06 21.08 -10.34
CA LEU A 108 -7.59 20.95 -8.97
C LEU A 108 -8.63 22.04 -8.65
N ARG A 109 -8.49 23.24 -9.23
CA ARG A 109 -9.41 24.37 -9.02
C ARG A 109 -10.85 24.07 -9.46
N ASP A 110 -11.03 23.14 -10.40
CA ASP A 110 -12.35 22.82 -10.94
C ASP A 110 -13.12 21.80 -10.09
N PHE A 111 -12.54 21.31 -8.99
CA PHE A 111 -13.21 20.44 -8.02
C PHE A 111 -14.03 21.25 -7.00
N ASP A 112 -15.09 20.62 -6.49
CA ASP A 112 -15.92 21.19 -5.43
C ASP A 112 -15.11 21.43 -4.14
N ILE A 113 -15.30 22.59 -3.50
CA ILE A 113 -14.50 23.00 -2.33
C ILE A 113 -14.79 22.11 -1.12
N GLU A 114 -16.05 21.71 -0.89
CA GLU A 114 -16.39 20.84 0.24
C GLU A 114 -15.71 19.49 0.07
N LEU A 115 -15.70 18.95 -1.16
CA LEU A 115 -14.96 17.74 -1.49
C LEU A 115 -13.45 17.88 -1.25
N LEU A 116 -12.84 19.01 -1.59
CA LEU A 116 -11.41 19.24 -1.39
C LEU A 116 -11.03 19.41 0.09
N MET A 117 -11.96 19.85 0.93
CA MET A 117 -11.74 19.94 2.38
C MET A 117 -11.86 18.58 3.08
N ASP A 118 -12.54 17.62 2.46
CA ASP A 118 -12.74 16.26 2.95
C ASP A 118 -11.64 15.27 2.50
N ILE A 119 -10.74 15.66 1.59
CA ILE A 119 -9.63 14.83 1.03
C ILE A 119 -8.28 15.38 1.48
#